data_AF-U5L2R5-F1
#
_entry.id   AF-U5L2R5-F1
#
_cell.length_a   1.000
_cell.length_b   1.000
_cell.length_c   1.000
_cell.angle_alpha   90.00
_cell.angle_beta   90.00
_cell.angle_gamma   90.00
#
_symmetry.space_group_name_H-M   'P 1'
#
loop_
_entity.id
_entity.type
_entity.pdbx_description
1 polymer ?
#
loop_
_entity_poly.entity_id
_entity_poly.type
_entity_poly.pdbx_seq_one_letter_code
_entity_poly.pdbx_strand_id
1 'polypeptide(L)'
;ASNSPSVSFALTQQKLFSNYSPVIGFYIYEPIEYWNSTVQEHLKTLGQGFNKISWIDNYFNYLKVANVSASTKSDFINILKNSFLRSPEYQHFTEDIIFSKNGDEYDIIASRMYLVARTTEKTREEVVELLERLRPLSLINSIKFIVFNPTFVFMDR
;
A
#
# COMPACT_ATOMS: atom_id res chain seq x y z
N ALA A 1 -31.97 19.34 -1.53
CA ALA A 1 -31.28 18.42 -2.45
C ALA A 1 -31.30 17.01 -1.85
N SER A 2 -32.35 16.23 -2.10
CA SER A 2 -32.54 14.91 -1.44
C SER A 2 -32.66 13.71 -2.39
N ASN A 3 -32.80 13.95 -3.70
CA ASN A 3 -33.07 12.88 -4.69
C ASN A 3 -31.92 12.71 -5.71
N SER A 4 -30.67 12.93 -5.28
CA SER A 4 -29.51 12.66 -6.14
C SER A 4 -29.13 11.17 -6.06
N PRO A 5 -28.79 10.52 -7.18
CA PRO A 5 -28.21 9.17 -7.19
C PRO A 5 -27.02 9.02 -6.23
N SER A 6 -26.22 10.08 -6.05
CA SER A 6 -25.09 10.11 -5.12
C SER A 6 -25.52 9.99 -3.65
N VAL A 7 -26.66 10.59 -3.27
CA VAL A 7 -27.22 10.51 -1.91
C VAL A 7 -27.76 9.10 -1.65
N SER A 8 -28.49 8.52 -2.62
CA SER A 8 -28.98 7.14 -2.50
C SER A 8 -27.83 6.13 -2.44
N PHE A 9 -26.77 6.33 -3.22
CA PHE A 9 -25.55 5.53 -3.17
C PHE A 9 -24.87 5.64 -1.80
N ALA A 10 -24.65 6.86 -1.28
CA ALA A 10 -24.03 7.07 0.02
C ALA A 10 -24.83 6.43 1.16
N LEU A 11 -26.16 6.56 1.16
CA LEU A 11 -27.03 5.94 2.16
C LEU A 11 -27.01 4.41 2.07
N THR A 12 -26.99 3.86 0.86
CA THR A 12 -26.89 2.40 0.65
C THR A 12 -25.53 1.88 1.11
N GLN A 13 -24.46 2.59 0.77
CA GLN A 13 -23.10 2.30 1.19
C GLN A 13 -22.96 2.34 2.71
N GLN A 14 -23.49 3.37 3.36
CA GLN A 14 -23.48 3.49 4.82
C GLN A 14 -24.37 2.44 5.50
N LYS A 15 -25.50 2.07 4.90
CA LYS A 15 -26.42 1.11 5.52
C LYS A 15 -25.97 -0.35 5.38
N LEU A 16 -25.37 -0.70 4.24
CA LEU A 16 -25.05 -2.09 3.89
C LEU A 16 -23.56 -2.42 3.92
N PHE A 17 -22.70 -1.40 3.79
CA PHE A 17 -21.26 -1.56 3.61
C PHE A 17 -20.42 -0.66 4.54
N SER A 18 -21.01 -0.11 5.61
CA SER A 18 -20.29 0.73 6.60
C SER A 18 -19.31 -0.06 7.48
N ASN A 19 -19.47 -1.37 7.58
CA ASN A 19 -18.56 -2.25 8.32
C ASN A 19 -17.22 -2.46 7.59
N TYR A 20 -17.10 -2.02 6.34
CA TYR A 20 -15.83 -2.07 5.63
C TYR A 20 -15.01 -0.84 6.01
N SER A 21 -13.91 -1.08 6.74
CA SER A 21 -12.96 -0.01 7.03
C SER A 21 -12.47 0.62 5.72
N PRO A 22 -12.35 1.97 5.69
CA PRO A 22 -11.87 2.67 4.52
C PRO A 22 -10.50 2.13 4.10
N VAL A 23 -10.39 1.79 2.82
CA VAL A 23 -9.13 1.40 2.20
C VAL A 23 -8.37 2.66 1.86
N ILE A 24 -7.14 2.75 2.34
CA ILE A 24 -6.27 3.91 2.16
C ILE A 24 -5.09 3.48 1.32
N GLY A 25 -5.00 4.04 0.13
CA GLY A 25 -3.88 3.81 -0.76
C GLY A 25 -2.65 4.58 -0.28
N PHE A 26 -1.53 3.87 -0.20
CA PHE A 26 -0.22 4.39 0.14
C PHE A 26 0.66 4.29 -1.10
N TYR A 27 1.02 5.43 -1.68
CA TYR A 27 1.70 5.49 -2.98
C TYR A 27 3.12 6.00 -2.77
N ILE A 28 4.10 5.15 -3.05
CA ILE A 28 5.51 5.49 -3.07
C ILE A 28 5.83 5.92 -4.49
N TYR A 29 6.04 7.21 -4.70
CA TYR A 29 6.15 7.81 -6.04
C TYR A 29 7.61 8.14 -6.43
N GLU A 30 8.57 7.71 -5.63
CA GLU A 30 10.00 7.79 -5.94
C GLU A 30 10.65 6.40 -5.84
N PRO A 31 11.74 6.16 -6.60
CA PRO A 31 12.49 4.92 -6.48
C PRO A 31 13.05 4.75 -5.06
N ILE A 32 12.85 3.56 -4.48
CA ILE A 32 13.47 3.17 -3.21
C ILE A 32 14.08 1.78 -3.32
N GLU A 33 15.10 1.54 -2.51
CA GLU A 33 15.84 0.27 -2.49
C GLU A 33 15.09 -0.77 -1.64
N TYR A 34 14.06 -1.41 -2.17
CA TYR A 34 13.26 -2.41 -1.42
C TYR A 34 14.09 -3.61 -0.90
N TRP A 35 15.24 -3.89 -1.50
CA TRP A 35 16.19 -4.92 -1.05
C TRP A 35 17.03 -4.47 0.16
N ASN A 36 17.05 -3.18 0.49
CA ASN A 36 17.81 -2.62 1.60
C ASN A 36 17.07 -2.84 2.93
N SER A 37 17.74 -3.44 3.92
CA SER A 37 17.14 -3.77 5.22
C SER A 37 16.61 -2.56 5.98
N THR A 38 17.27 -1.40 5.87
CA THR A 38 16.84 -0.16 6.51
C THR A 38 15.53 0.33 5.90
N VAL A 39 15.42 0.27 4.57
CA VAL A 39 14.17 0.61 3.86
C VAL A 39 13.04 -0.33 4.26
N GLN A 40 13.33 -1.62 4.39
CA GLN A 40 12.34 -2.63 4.83
C GLN A 40 11.82 -2.34 6.24
N GLU A 41 12.70 -1.98 7.18
CA GLU A 41 12.28 -1.64 8.54
C GLU A 41 11.46 -0.34 8.60
N HIS A 42 11.81 0.66 7.78
CA HIS A 42 11.00 1.87 7.63
C HIS A 42 9.59 1.55 7.09
N LEU A 43 9.48 0.71 6.05
CA LEU A 43 8.18 0.29 5.49
C LEU A 43 7.35 -0.49 6.52
N LYS A 44 7.99 -1.34 7.32
CA LYS A 44 7.33 -2.08 8.40
C LYS A 44 6.80 -1.14 9.48
N THR A 45 7.59 -0.13 9.86
CA THR A 45 7.21 0.89 10.85
C THR A 45 6.03 1.74 10.34
N LEU A 46 6.07 2.17 9.08
CA LEU A 46 4.97 2.93 8.44
C LEU A 46 3.64 2.17 8.46
N GLY A 47 3.71 0.86 8.29
CA GLY A 47 2.54 -0.03 8.28
C GLY A 47 2.10 -0.56 9.65
N GLN A 48 2.79 -0.21 10.74
CA GLN A 48 2.55 -0.79 12.05
C GLN A 48 1.17 -0.38 12.59
N GLY A 49 0.40 -1.36 13.08
CA GLY A 49 -0.93 -1.15 13.64
C GLY A 49 -2.06 -1.18 12.61
N PHE A 50 -1.75 -1.32 11.32
CA PHE A 50 -2.74 -1.41 10.24
C PHE A 50 -2.82 -2.82 9.66
N ASN A 51 -3.99 -3.18 9.14
CA ASN A 51 -4.08 -4.31 8.23
C ASN A 51 -3.58 -3.86 6.86
N LYS A 52 -2.80 -4.70 6.18
CA LYS A 52 -2.09 -4.33 4.96
C LYS A 52 -2.44 -5.28 3.83
N ILE A 53 -2.75 -4.71 2.68
CA ILE A 53 -2.71 -5.42 1.40
C ILE A 53 -1.50 -4.86 0.67
N SER A 54 -0.42 -5.62 0.71
CA SER A 54 0.93 -5.13 0.44
C SER A 54 1.70 -6.18 -0.35
N TRP A 55 2.12 -5.82 -1.56
CA TRP A 55 2.94 -6.69 -2.40
C TRP A 55 4.26 -7.03 -1.72
N ILE A 56 4.85 -6.08 -0.98
CA ILE A 56 6.16 -6.24 -0.34
C ILE A 56 6.11 -7.21 0.84
N ASP A 57 5.05 -7.14 1.67
CA ASP A 57 4.85 -8.09 2.77
C ASP A 57 4.62 -9.51 2.24
N ASN A 58 3.80 -9.64 1.19
CA ASN A 58 3.55 -10.93 0.53
C ASN A 58 4.80 -11.46 -0.14
N TYR A 59 5.61 -10.60 -0.75
CA TYR A 59 6.86 -10.98 -1.39
C TYR A 59 7.88 -11.49 -0.38
N PHE A 60 8.06 -10.82 0.76
CA PHE A 60 8.95 -11.33 1.81
C PHE A 60 8.45 -12.63 2.43
N ASN A 61 7.14 -12.79 2.61
CA ASN A 61 6.58 -14.06 3.04
C ASN A 61 6.84 -15.18 2.01
N TYR A 62 6.66 -14.88 0.72
CA TYR A 62 6.98 -15.79 -0.38
C TYR A 62 8.44 -16.23 -0.34
N LEU A 63 9.39 -15.30 -0.22
CA LEU A 63 10.81 -15.59 -0.10
C LEU A 63 11.11 -16.49 1.11
N LYS A 64 10.48 -16.21 2.26
CA LYS A 64 10.64 -17.01 3.48
C LYS A 64 10.12 -18.43 3.30
N VAL A 65 8.92 -18.60 2.73
CA VAL A 65 8.30 -19.92 2.51
C VAL A 65 9.08 -20.73 1.48
N ALA A 66 9.56 -20.08 0.41
CA ALA A 66 10.40 -20.69 -0.60
C ALA A 66 11.84 -20.96 -0.13
N ASN A 67 12.22 -20.46 1.05
CA ASN A 67 13.58 -20.51 1.59
C ASN A 67 14.64 -19.93 0.63
N VAL A 68 14.31 -18.80 0.00
CA VAL A 68 15.18 -18.08 -0.95
C VAL A 68 15.60 -16.75 -0.35
N SER A 69 16.89 -16.42 -0.44
CA SER A 69 17.40 -15.08 -0.11
C SER A 69 17.45 -14.19 -1.34
N ALA A 70 17.13 -12.92 -1.16
CA ALA A 70 17.13 -11.91 -2.22
C ALA A 70 17.79 -10.62 -1.71
N SER A 71 19.07 -10.74 -1.32
CA SER A 71 19.82 -9.68 -0.63
C SER A 71 20.43 -8.65 -1.59
N THR A 72 20.48 -8.94 -2.89
CA THR A 72 20.96 -8.01 -3.91
C THR A 72 19.78 -7.46 -4.72
N LYS A 73 19.96 -6.28 -5.31
CA LYS A 73 18.99 -5.68 -6.25
C LYS A 73 18.61 -6.67 -7.36
N SER A 74 19.62 -7.30 -7.98
CA SER A 74 19.42 -8.19 -9.11
C SER A 74 18.58 -9.41 -8.72
N ASP A 75 18.95 -10.09 -7.63
CA ASP A 75 18.20 -11.25 -7.14
C ASP A 75 16.77 -10.86 -6.75
N PHE A 76 16.63 -9.75 -6.02
CA PHE A 76 15.34 -9.21 -5.59
C PHE A 76 14.42 -8.95 -6.78
N ILE A 77 14.89 -8.25 -7.80
CA ILE A 77 14.05 -7.89 -8.94
C ILE A 77 13.80 -9.11 -9.84
N ASN A 78 14.80 -10.00 -10.00
CA ASN A 78 14.67 -11.21 -10.80
C ASN A 78 13.60 -12.15 -10.23
N ILE A 79 13.68 -12.47 -8.93
CA ILE A 79 12.70 -13.35 -8.27
C ILE A 79 11.32 -12.69 -8.24
N LEU A 80 11.25 -11.38 -7.97
CA LEU A 80 10.00 -10.62 -7.98
C LEU A 80 9.28 -10.75 -9.33
N LYS A 81 9.98 -10.48 -10.44
CA LYS A 81 9.38 -10.43 -11.77
C LYS A 81 9.14 -11.81 -12.38
N ASN A 82 10.08 -12.73 -12.20
CA ASN A 82 10.09 -13.99 -12.93
C ASN A 82 9.48 -15.15 -12.15
N SER A 83 9.31 -15.02 -10.83
CA SER A 83 8.73 -16.06 -9.99
C SER A 83 7.49 -15.58 -9.24
N PHE A 84 7.62 -14.54 -8.40
CA PHE A 84 6.52 -14.07 -7.56
C PHE A 84 5.35 -13.54 -8.40
N LEU A 85 5.56 -12.52 -9.24
CA LEU A 85 4.51 -11.92 -10.06
C LEU A 85 3.97 -12.84 -11.18
N ARG A 86 4.63 -13.97 -11.44
CA ARG A 86 4.16 -15.01 -12.37
C ARG A 86 3.27 -16.05 -11.70
N SER A 87 3.28 -16.13 -10.37
CA SER A 87 2.45 -17.05 -9.62
C SER A 87 1.00 -16.54 -9.60
N PRO A 88 -0.01 -17.38 -9.92
CA PRO A 88 -1.41 -16.94 -9.99
C PRO A 88 -1.91 -16.24 -8.73
N GLU A 89 -1.44 -16.68 -7.57
CA GLU A 89 -1.78 -16.12 -6.26
C GLU A 89 -1.33 -14.66 -6.09
N TYR A 90 -0.24 -14.26 -6.73
CA TYR A 90 0.39 -12.94 -6.54
C TYR A 90 0.35 -12.04 -7.78
N GLN A 91 -0.14 -12.56 -8.91
CA GLN A 91 -0.16 -11.85 -10.19
C GLN A 91 -0.86 -10.49 -10.10
N HIS A 92 -1.89 -10.37 -9.25
CA HIS A 92 -2.64 -9.13 -9.04
C HIS A 92 -1.77 -7.96 -8.55
N PHE A 93 -0.64 -8.23 -7.88
CA PHE A 93 0.32 -7.19 -7.47
C PHE A 93 1.10 -6.56 -8.63
N THR A 94 1.00 -7.09 -9.85
CA THR A 94 1.66 -6.49 -11.03
C THR A 94 1.18 -5.05 -11.27
N GLU A 95 -0.09 -4.78 -10.98
CA GLU A 95 -0.69 -3.44 -11.10
C GLU A 95 -0.28 -2.49 -9.98
N ASP A 96 0.39 -3.02 -8.94
CA ASP A 96 0.82 -2.25 -7.77
C ASP A 96 2.29 -1.83 -7.84
N ILE A 97 3.04 -2.27 -8.86
CA ILE A 97 4.48 -2.04 -8.99
C ILE A 97 4.80 -1.51 -10.39
N ILE A 98 5.39 -0.31 -10.45
CA ILE A 98 5.83 0.30 -11.70
C ILE A 98 7.32 0.07 -11.87
N PHE A 99 7.67 -0.72 -12.89
CA PHE A 99 9.05 -0.99 -13.27
C PHE A 99 9.52 -0.05 -14.38
N SER A 100 10.78 0.37 -14.30
CA SER A 100 11.52 0.96 -15.41
C SER A 100 12.66 0.02 -15.83
N LYS A 101 12.98 0.00 -17.12
CA LYS A 101 14.15 -0.74 -17.64
C LYS A 101 15.25 0.25 -17.92
N ASN A 102 16.43 0.01 -17.36
CA ASN A 102 17.63 0.82 -17.60
C ASN A 102 18.78 -0.09 -18.03
N GLY A 103 19.06 -0.13 -19.33
CA GLY A 103 19.94 -1.14 -19.91
C GLY A 103 19.39 -2.55 -19.69
N ASP A 104 20.18 -3.43 -19.09
CA ASP A 104 19.78 -4.80 -18.75
C ASP A 104 19.18 -4.93 -17.35
N GLU A 105 19.18 -3.85 -16.56
CA GLU A 105 18.61 -3.84 -15.22
C GLU A 105 17.17 -3.31 -15.20
N TYR A 106 16.45 -3.69 -14.15
CA TYR A 106 15.13 -3.18 -13.85
C TYR A 106 15.14 -2.46 -12.51
N ASP A 107 14.47 -1.31 -12.48
CA ASP A 107 14.24 -0.49 -11.29
C ASP A 107 12.75 -0.46 -10.96
N ILE A 108 12.41 -0.34 -9.67
CA ILE A 108 11.06 0.00 -9.24
C ILE A 108 11.02 1.52 -9.07
N ILE A 109 10.27 2.20 -9.93
CA ILE A 109 10.22 3.67 -9.94
C ILE A 109 9.04 4.22 -9.15
N ALA A 110 7.99 3.42 -8.97
CA ALA A 110 6.87 3.72 -8.10
C ALA A 110 6.20 2.41 -7.67
N SER A 111 5.54 2.42 -6.52
CA SER A 111 4.65 1.33 -6.14
C SER A 111 3.52 1.84 -5.26
N ARG A 112 2.49 1.01 -5.07
CA ARG A 112 1.42 1.28 -4.11
C ARG A 112 1.17 0.08 -3.23
N MET A 113 0.65 0.35 -2.04
CA MET A 113 0.10 -0.64 -1.13
C MET A 113 -1.14 -0.06 -0.46
N TYR A 114 -1.94 -0.91 0.18
CA TYR A 114 -3.18 -0.47 0.82
C TYR A 114 -3.13 -0.74 2.31
N LEU A 115 -3.51 0.27 3.08
CA LEU A 115 -3.71 0.20 4.51
C LEU A 115 -5.22 0.17 4.77
N VAL A 116 -5.64 -0.72 5.65
CA VAL A 116 -7.02 -0.86 6.10
C VAL A 116 -7.04 -0.66 7.60
N ALA A 117 -7.85 0.29 8.06
CA ALA A 117 -8.07 0.51 9.48
C ALA A 117 -8.66 -0.75 10.13
N ARG A 118 -8.39 -0.96 11.42
CA ARG A 118 -9.01 -2.05 12.20
C ARG A 118 -10.31 -1.51 12.78
N THR A 119 -11.40 -1.71 12.05
CA THR A 119 -12.79 -1.33 12.38
C THR A 119 -13.12 -1.09 13.86
N THR A 120 -13.64 0.09 14.15
CA THR A 120 -14.81 0.35 14.99
C THR A 120 -15.70 1.39 14.28
N GLU A 121 -16.94 1.58 14.74
CA GLU A 121 -18.03 2.33 14.08
C GLU A 121 -17.74 3.82 13.75
N LYS A 122 -16.50 4.30 14.00
CA LYS A 122 -16.01 5.66 13.84
C LYS A 122 -15.00 5.78 12.69
N THR A 123 -15.45 5.44 11.49
CA THR A 123 -14.59 5.41 10.29
C THR A 123 -13.97 6.76 9.94
N ARG A 124 -14.55 7.89 10.35
CA ARG A 124 -13.95 9.22 10.12
C ARG A 124 -12.80 9.50 11.08
N GLU A 125 -13.02 9.29 12.37
CA GLU A 125 -12.03 9.55 13.42
C GLU A 125 -10.80 8.64 13.27
N GLU A 126 -11.01 7.36 12.95
CA GLU A 126 -9.91 6.40 12.72
C GLU A 126 -9.04 6.80 11.54
N VAL A 127 -9.65 7.36 10.50
CA VAL A 127 -8.92 7.81 9.33
C VAL A 127 -8.13 9.07 9.64
N VAL A 128 -8.70 10.01 10.39
CA VAL A 128 -7.98 11.20 10.87
C VAL A 128 -6.81 10.78 11.76
N GLU A 129 -7.01 9.87 12.70
CA GLU A 129 -5.96 9.34 13.56
C GLU A 129 -4.85 8.64 12.74
N LEU A 130 -5.21 7.87 11.72
CA LEU A 130 -4.26 7.26 10.80
C LEU A 130 -3.46 8.32 10.03
N LEU A 131 -4.10 9.36 9.51
CA LEU A 131 -3.40 10.46 8.84
C LEU A 131 -2.46 11.20 9.80
N GLU A 132 -2.89 11.45 11.03
CA GLU A 132 -2.08 12.08 12.08
C GLU A 132 -0.89 11.22 12.48
N ARG A 133 -1.03 9.88 12.49
CA ARG A 133 0.08 8.94 12.72
C ARG A 133 1.05 8.88 11.54
N LEU A 134 0.56 8.93 10.31
CA LEU A 134 1.40 8.87 9.11
C LEU A 134 2.16 10.18 8.84
N ARG A 135 1.58 11.33 9.20
CA ARG A 135 2.18 12.67 8.97
C ARG A 135 3.59 12.86 9.57
N PRO A 136 3.89 12.52 10.83
CA PRO A 136 5.26 12.62 11.33
C PRO A 136 6.18 11.60 10.65
N LEU A 137 5.66 10.41 10.31
CA LEU A 137 6.45 9.38 9.64
C LEU A 137 6.81 9.76 8.20
N SER A 138 5.99 10.56 7.51
CA SER A 138 6.34 11.12 6.18
C SER A 138 7.43 12.19 6.25
N LEU A 139 7.64 12.80 7.42
CA LEU A 139 8.66 13.84 7.62
C LEU A 139 10.00 13.25 8.10
N ILE A 140 9.97 12.11 8.80
CA ILE A 140 11.14 11.49 9.42
C ILE A 140 11.78 10.45 8.50
N ASN A 141 10.98 9.74 7.70
CA ASN A 141 11.50 8.68 6.84
C ASN A 141 12.00 9.24 5.50
N SER A 142 13.04 8.63 4.96
CA SER A 142 13.57 8.93 3.61
C SER A 142 12.64 8.51 2.47
N ILE A 143 11.54 7.82 2.78
CA ILE A 143 10.58 7.32 1.81
C ILE A 143 9.54 8.41 1.55
N LYS A 144 9.52 8.94 0.33
CA LYS A 144 8.49 9.88 -0.09
C LYS A 144 7.24 9.14 -0.56
N PHE A 145 6.10 9.47 0.03
CA PHE A 145 4.83 8.84 -0.28
C PHE A 145 3.66 9.82 -0.18
N ILE A 146 2.57 9.50 -0.88
CA ILE A 146 1.27 10.15 -0.67
C ILE A 146 0.27 9.13 -0.14
N VAL A 147 -0.63 9.61 0.70
CA VAL A 147 -1.76 8.85 1.22
C VAL A 147 -3.00 9.33 0.50
N PHE A 148 -3.75 8.41 -0.12
CA PHE A 148 -4.95 8.74 -0.86
C PHE A 148 -6.12 7.84 -0.45
N ASN A 149 -7.25 8.49 -0.17
CA ASN A 149 -8.54 7.86 -0.04
C ASN A 149 -9.53 8.68 -0.88
N PRO A 150 -10.29 8.09 -1.81
CA PRO A 150 -11.28 8.80 -2.58
C PRO A 150 -12.29 9.60 -1.73
N THR A 151 -12.57 9.15 -0.50
CA THR A 151 -13.44 9.89 0.43
C THR A 151 -12.80 11.17 0.98
N PHE A 152 -11.46 11.31 0.97
CA PHE A 152 -10.78 12.53 1.46
C PHE A 152 -11.12 13.78 0.68
N VAL A 153 -11.32 13.65 -0.63
CA VAL A 153 -11.68 14.78 -1.51
C VAL A 153 -13.00 15.44 -1.05
N PHE A 154 -13.84 14.73 -0.30
CA PHE A 154 -15.10 15.22 0.25
C PHE A 154 -15.05 15.59 1.73
N MET A 155 -13.97 15.25 2.44
CA MET A 155 -13.84 15.46 3.89
C MET A 155 -13.02 16.70 4.26
N ASP A 156 -12.29 17.29 3.31
CA ASP A 156 -11.43 18.47 3.49
C ASP A 156 -12.21 19.80 3.41
N ARG A 157 -13.45 19.83 3.92
CA ARG A 157 -14.32 21.02 4.01
C ARG A 157 -14.91 21.20 5.39
#